data_AF-A0A1E7FBJ8-F1
#
_entry.id   AF-A0A1E7FBJ8-F1
#
_cell.length_a   1.000
_cell.length_b   1.000
_cell.length_c   1.000
_cell.angle_alpha   90.00
_cell.angle_beta   90.00
_cell.angle_gamma   90.00
#
_symmetry.space_group_name_H-M   'P 1'
#
loop_
_entity.id
_entity.type
_entity.pdbx_description
1 polymer ?
#
loop_
_entity_poly.entity_id
_entity_poly.type
_entity_poly.pdbx_seq_one_letter_code
_entity_poly.pdbx_strand_id
1 'polypeptide(L)'
;MTLIQGPPGTGKTTTASVIGFGFTHQCRSISPNAKVLASAFSNVGSDNLAEGFLQLGLKVVRIGKASAVSESLWDYTLDSFIDSDPEAKKAMNQAVTATAQLLKIRKEKKGKSSNGVITERAAQEIATAAVKHSIKMCNIAATKAIRGADVIVSTSIGAADPRLMAACGLNVDLDQIIEGDEHNKGNRRKTDQKQVANSKTPERTHAPDGLPAISLPFVIVDEACQSVEPGTLIPLTASNSCRSFVLLGDPCQLPATVK
;
A
#
# COMPACT_ATOMS: atom_id res chain seq x y z
N MET A 1 -1.64 0.05 -24.02
CA MET A 1 -1.10 1.27 -23.40
C MET A 1 -1.59 2.46 -24.21
N THR A 2 -2.05 3.52 -23.55
CA THR A 2 -2.61 4.72 -24.18
C THR A 2 -1.91 5.95 -23.62
N LEU A 3 -1.54 6.88 -24.50
CA LEU A 3 -0.91 8.16 -24.13
C LEU A 3 -1.88 9.30 -24.46
N ILE A 4 -2.12 10.18 -23.50
CA ILE A 4 -2.96 11.37 -23.68
C ILE A 4 -2.11 12.60 -23.38
N GLN A 5 -1.91 13.41 -24.42
CA GLN A 5 -1.22 14.68 -24.31
C GLN A 5 -2.23 15.81 -24.14
N GLY A 6 -1.92 16.76 -23.26
CA GLY A 6 -2.70 17.99 -23.14
C GLY A 6 -1.84 19.16 -22.64
N PRO A 7 -1.89 20.34 -23.26
CA PRO A 7 -1.30 21.57 -22.72
C PRO A 7 -1.81 21.94 -21.31
N PRO A 8 -1.25 22.96 -20.64
CA PRO A 8 -1.79 23.46 -19.37
C PRO A 8 -3.25 23.92 -19.53
N GLY A 9 -4.12 23.58 -18.57
CA GLY A 9 -5.52 24.00 -18.57
C GLY A 9 -6.47 23.22 -19.51
N THR A 10 -6.01 22.22 -20.27
CA THR A 10 -6.87 21.45 -21.19
C THR A 10 -7.66 20.31 -20.54
N GLY A 11 -7.82 20.33 -19.21
CA GLY A 11 -8.64 19.34 -18.50
C GLY A 11 -8.07 17.92 -18.48
N LYS A 12 -6.74 17.73 -18.50
CA LYS A 12 -6.09 16.40 -18.42
C LYS A 12 -6.56 15.61 -17.20
N THR A 13 -6.46 16.18 -16.00
CA THR A 13 -6.87 15.53 -14.75
C THR A 13 -8.37 15.21 -14.76
N THR A 14 -9.21 16.14 -15.23
CA THR A 14 -10.65 15.88 -15.42
C THR A 14 -10.90 14.71 -16.38
N THR A 15 -10.15 14.66 -17.48
CA THR A 15 -10.21 13.56 -18.45
C THR A 15 -9.76 12.24 -17.82
N ALA A 16 -8.71 12.25 -16.99
CA ALA A 16 -8.26 11.09 -16.22
C ALA A 16 -9.37 10.57 -15.30
N SER A 17 -10.07 11.47 -14.58
CA SER A 17 -11.18 11.11 -13.70
C SER A 17 -12.34 10.48 -14.48
N VAL A 18 -12.71 11.03 -15.64
CA VAL A 18 -13.78 10.49 -16.50
C VAL A 18 -13.41 9.14 -17.09
N ILE A 19 -12.15 8.96 -17.52
CA ILE A 19 -11.64 7.65 -17.98
C ILE A 19 -11.71 6.63 -16.85
N GLY A 20 -11.26 6.99 -15.64
CA GLY A 20 -11.32 6.12 -14.48
C GLY A 20 -12.75 5.74 -14.12
N PHE A 21 -13.71 6.67 -14.21
CA PHE A 21 -15.14 6.36 -14.06
C PHE A 21 -15.63 5.33 -15.08
N GLY A 22 -15.22 5.43 -16.35
CA GLY A 22 -15.51 4.38 -17.34
C GLY A 22 -14.88 3.03 -16.97
N PHE A 23 -13.65 3.03 -16.46
CA PHE A 23 -12.97 1.82 -16.01
C PHE A 23 -13.59 1.17 -14.78
N THR A 24 -14.19 1.92 -13.84
CA THR A 24 -14.88 1.31 -12.69
C THR A 24 -16.08 0.45 -13.14
N HIS A 25 -16.80 0.86 -14.19
CA HIS A 25 -17.87 0.07 -14.79
C HIS A 25 -17.33 -1.22 -15.43
N GLN A 26 -16.18 -1.14 -16.10
CA GLN A 26 -15.52 -2.32 -16.67
C GLN A 26 -15.00 -3.27 -15.58
N CYS A 27 -14.42 -2.74 -14.48
CA CYS A 27 -14.02 -3.54 -13.32
C CYS A 27 -15.19 -4.39 -12.79
N ARG A 28 -16.36 -3.78 -12.60
CA ARG A 28 -17.58 -4.47 -12.14
C ARG A 28 -18.00 -5.64 -13.05
N SER A 29 -17.71 -5.54 -14.34
CA SER A 29 -17.98 -6.61 -15.33
C SER A 29 -16.92 -7.71 -15.33
N ILE A 30 -15.68 -7.42 -14.89
CA ILE A 30 -14.59 -8.39 -14.78
C ILE A 30 -14.71 -9.22 -13.51
N SER A 31 -14.84 -8.55 -12.36
CA SER A 31 -14.91 -9.17 -11.04
C SER A 31 -15.32 -8.14 -9.99
N PRO A 32 -16.08 -8.51 -8.94
CA PRO A 32 -16.32 -7.62 -7.80
C PRO A 32 -15.02 -7.20 -7.08
N ASN A 33 -13.92 -7.93 -7.29
CA ASN A 33 -12.62 -7.63 -6.70
C ASN A 33 -11.71 -6.78 -7.60
N ALA A 34 -12.12 -6.49 -8.84
CA ALA A 34 -11.38 -5.59 -9.72
C ALA A 34 -11.58 -4.13 -9.29
N LYS A 35 -10.49 -3.34 -9.29
CA LYS A 35 -10.46 -1.93 -8.92
C LYS A 35 -9.62 -1.12 -9.91
N VAL A 36 -9.86 0.18 -9.97
CA VAL A 36 -9.01 1.09 -10.74
C VAL A 36 -7.89 1.61 -9.84
N LEU A 37 -6.65 1.60 -10.34
CA LEU A 37 -5.53 2.29 -9.71
C LEU A 37 -5.28 3.60 -10.47
N ALA A 38 -5.38 4.73 -9.78
CA ALA A 38 -5.04 6.03 -10.32
C ALA A 38 -3.86 6.63 -9.54
N SER A 39 -2.90 7.18 -10.27
CA SER A 39 -1.67 7.70 -9.72
C SER A 39 -1.34 9.07 -10.29
N ALA A 40 -0.56 9.84 -9.56
CA ALA A 40 0.10 11.03 -10.07
C ALA A 40 1.54 11.11 -9.56
N PHE A 41 2.35 11.99 -10.16
CA PHE A 41 3.72 12.22 -9.69
C PHE A 41 3.73 12.88 -8.30
N SER A 42 2.91 13.92 -8.12
CA SER A 42 2.87 14.72 -6.89
C SER A 42 1.69 14.37 -5.97
N ASN A 43 1.80 14.70 -4.68
CA ASN A 43 0.66 14.54 -3.77
C ASN A 43 -0.54 15.40 -4.19
N VAL A 44 -0.28 16.63 -4.65
CA VAL A 44 -1.32 17.54 -5.14
C VAL A 44 -2.03 16.94 -6.36
N GLY A 45 -1.28 16.36 -7.31
CA GLY A 45 -1.85 15.66 -8.46
C GLY A 45 -2.72 14.47 -8.04
N SER A 46 -2.26 13.68 -7.06
CA SER A 46 -3.04 12.57 -6.51
C SER A 46 -4.31 13.04 -5.82
N ASP A 47 -4.24 14.16 -5.10
CA ASP A 47 -5.38 14.73 -4.40
C ASP A 47 -6.41 15.29 -5.40
N ASN A 48 -5.97 15.99 -6.45
CA ASN A 48 -6.83 16.45 -7.54
C ASN A 48 -7.56 15.29 -8.23
N LEU A 49 -6.88 14.15 -8.45
CA LEU A 49 -7.52 12.95 -8.98
C LEU A 49 -8.57 12.41 -8.01
N ALA A 50 -8.23 12.29 -6.72
CA ALA A 50 -9.15 11.80 -5.69
C ALA A 50 -10.42 12.67 -5.62
N GLU A 51 -10.28 13.99 -5.57
CA GLU A 51 -11.39 14.93 -5.59
C GLU A 51 -12.22 14.80 -6.88
N GLY A 52 -11.58 14.68 -8.04
CA GLY A 52 -12.27 14.46 -9.30
C GLY A 52 -13.10 13.17 -9.32
N PHE A 53 -12.60 12.08 -8.73
CA PHE A 53 -13.37 10.84 -8.59
C PHE A 53 -14.52 10.96 -7.58
N LEU A 54 -14.31 11.66 -6.47
CA LEU A 54 -15.37 11.93 -5.47
C LEU A 54 -16.51 12.77 -6.07
N GLN A 55 -16.19 13.77 -6.88
CA GLN A 55 -17.18 14.57 -7.60
C GLN A 55 -18.01 13.73 -8.59
N LEU A 56 -17.45 12.64 -9.11
CA LEU A 56 -18.16 11.67 -9.95
C LEU A 56 -18.96 10.62 -9.14
N GLY A 57 -19.00 10.75 -7.81
CA GLY A 57 -19.74 9.87 -6.92
C GLY A 57 -19.09 8.50 -6.68
N LEU A 58 -17.80 8.36 -6.98
CA LEU A 58 -17.05 7.11 -6.78
C LEU A 58 -16.54 6.99 -5.35
N LYS A 59 -16.44 5.76 -4.85
CA LYS A 59 -15.77 5.49 -3.58
C LYS A 59 -14.26 5.50 -3.77
N VAL A 60 -13.57 6.38 -3.06
CA VAL A 60 -12.12 6.58 -3.21
C VAL A 60 -11.40 6.16 -1.94
N VAL A 61 -10.26 5.49 -2.11
CA VAL A 61 -9.26 5.27 -1.06
C VAL A 61 -7.96 5.93 -1.49
N ARG A 62 -7.48 6.91 -0.72
CA ARG A 62 -6.24 7.66 -0.94
C ARG A 62 -5.09 7.05 -0.13
N ILE A 63 -4.04 6.57 -0.80
CA ILE A 63 -2.84 5.99 -0.19
C ILE A 63 -1.72 7.03 -0.16
N GLY A 64 -1.41 7.51 1.04
CA GLY A 64 -0.34 8.48 1.29
C GLY A 64 -0.32 8.87 2.76
N LYS A 65 0.78 9.48 3.21
CA LYS A 65 0.87 9.98 4.59
C LYS A 65 -0.11 11.13 4.79
N ALA A 66 -0.86 11.13 5.89
CA ALA A 66 -1.82 12.18 6.23
C ALA A 66 -1.21 13.61 6.18
N SER A 67 0.07 13.76 6.57
CA SER A 67 0.78 15.05 6.53
C SER A 67 1.01 15.62 5.11
N ALA A 68 0.78 14.82 4.08
CA ALA A 68 1.01 15.16 2.68
C ALA A 68 -0.27 15.12 1.85
N VAL A 69 -1.42 14.87 2.48
CA VAL A 69 -2.75 14.80 1.86
C VAL A 69 -3.55 16.03 2.29
N SER A 70 -4.27 16.61 1.35
CA SER A 70 -5.17 17.75 1.55
C SER A 70 -6.22 17.45 2.62
N GLU A 71 -6.58 18.45 3.42
CA GLU A 71 -7.50 18.29 4.57
C GLU A 71 -8.88 17.77 4.16
N SER A 72 -9.37 18.17 2.98
CA SER A 72 -10.61 17.67 2.36
C SER A 72 -10.63 16.15 2.15
N LEU A 73 -9.45 15.51 2.13
CA LEU A 73 -9.28 14.10 1.80
C LEU A 73 -8.89 13.23 3.00
N TRP A 74 -8.77 13.77 4.23
CA TRP A 74 -8.33 13.02 5.41
C TRP A 74 -9.20 11.79 5.68
N ASP A 75 -10.52 11.92 5.57
CA ASP A 75 -11.48 10.83 5.77
C ASP A 75 -11.45 9.76 4.66
N TYR A 76 -10.77 10.04 3.56
CA TYR A 76 -10.61 9.12 2.43
C TYR A 76 -9.24 8.44 2.40
N THR A 77 -8.38 8.73 3.37
CA THR A 77 -7.06 8.09 3.45
C THR A 77 -7.16 6.64 3.91
N LEU A 78 -6.27 5.78 3.40
CA LEU A 78 -6.17 4.39 3.83
C LEU A 78 -5.96 4.28 5.36
N ASP A 79 -5.17 5.18 5.94
CA ASP A 79 -4.93 5.25 7.38
C ASP A 79 -6.23 5.56 8.15
N SER A 80 -7.04 6.51 7.70
CA SER A 80 -8.34 6.83 8.32
C SER A 80 -9.31 5.63 8.31
N PHE A 81 -9.35 4.88 7.21
CA PHE A 81 -10.14 3.65 7.15
C PHE A 81 -9.64 2.56 8.11
N ILE A 82 -8.33 2.42 8.28
CA ILE A 82 -7.73 1.47 9.24
C ILE A 82 -8.04 1.89 10.67
N ASP A 83 -7.90 3.18 10.99
CA ASP A 83 -8.18 3.73 12.33
C ASP A 83 -9.65 3.62 12.73
N SER A 84 -10.54 3.58 11.72
CA SER A 84 -11.98 3.38 11.89
C SER A 84 -12.38 1.90 12.04
N ASP A 85 -11.52 0.93 11.68
CA ASP A 85 -11.81 -0.50 11.85
C ASP A 85 -11.69 -0.90 13.33
N PRO A 86 -12.77 -1.44 13.96
CA PRO A 86 -12.77 -1.77 15.38
C PRO A 86 -11.72 -2.81 15.79
N GLU A 87 -11.44 -3.78 14.93
CA GLU A 87 -10.53 -4.87 15.22
C GLU A 87 -9.07 -4.40 15.12
N ALA A 88 -8.75 -3.61 14.09
CA ALA A 88 -7.45 -2.97 13.94
C ALA A 88 -7.17 -2.00 15.10
N LYS A 89 -8.13 -1.15 15.45
CA LYS A 89 -8.02 -0.21 16.57
C LYS A 89 -7.77 -0.92 17.90
N LYS A 90 -8.50 -2.01 18.18
CA LYS A 90 -8.29 -2.83 19.38
C LYS A 90 -6.89 -3.44 19.40
N ALA A 91 -6.44 -4.01 18.29
CA ALA A 91 -5.12 -4.63 18.19
C ALA A 91 -3.98 -3.62 18.35
N MET A 92 -4.11 -2.42 17.76
CA MET A 92 -3.14 -1.33 17.94
C MET A 92 -3.05 -0.88 19.40
N ASN A 93 -4.19 -0.69 20.08
CA ASN A 93 -4.20 -0.33 21.50
C ASN A 93 -3.54 -1.39 22.39
N GLN A 94 -3.73 -2.68 22.07
CA GLN A 94 -3.05 -3.79 22.76
C GLN A 94 -1.54 -3.75 22.52
N ALA A 95 -1.09 -3.53 21.28
CA ALA A 95 0.32 -3.42 20.94
C ALA A 95 1.00 -2.22 21.65
N VAL A 96 0.34 -1.06 21.67
CA VAL A 96 0.81 0.13 22.40
C VAL A 96 0.94 -0.17 23.90
N THR A 97 -0.07 -0.80 24.50
CA THR A 97 -0.08 -1.15 25.93
C THR A 97 1.04 -2.13 26.28
N ALA A 98 1.19 -3.20 25.50
CA ALA A 98 2.22 -4.21 25.71
C ALA A 98 3.64 -3.62 25.55
N THR A 99 3.83 -2.75 24.54
CA THR A 99 5.10 -2.06 24.32
C THR A 99 5.42 -1.08 25.45
N ALA A 100 4.42 -0.34 25.95
CA ALA A 100 4.59 0.55 27.08
C ALA A 100 4.97 -0.20 28.37
N GLN A 101 4.37 -1.37 28.62
CA GLN A 101 4.73 -2.25 29.75
C GLN A 101 6.18 -2.73 29.64
N LEU A 102 6.60 -3.20 28.47
CA LEU A 102 7.99 -3.59 28.21
C LEU A 102 8.98 -2.43 28.47
N LEU A 103 8.65 -1.22 28.02
CA LEU A 103 9.48 -0.03 28.25
C LEU A 103 9.59 0.34 29.74
N LYS A 104 8.52 0.18 30.52
CA LYS A 104 8.55 0.38 31.99
C LYS A 104 9.48 -0.63 32.66
N ILE A 105 9.34 -1.91 32.33
CA ILE A 105 10.19 -2.99 32.84
C ILE A 105 11.68 -2.72 32.53
N ARG A 106 11.99 -2.23 31.33
CA ARG A 106 13.36 -1.85 30.94
C ARG A 106 13.92 -0.66 31.72
N LYS A 107 13.09 0.33 32.05
CA LYS A 107 13.50 1.50 32.83
C LYS A 107 13.78 1.14 34.29
N GLU A 108 12.96 0.28 34.88
CA GLU A 108 13.09 -0.17 36.28
C GLU A 108 14.33 -1.06 36.51
N LYS A 109 14.82 -1.74 35.47
CA LYS A 109 15.94 -2.71 35.55
C LYS A 109 17.35 -2.14 35.36
N LYS A 110 17.54 -0.82 35.41
CA LYS A 110 18.89 -0.23 35.48
C LYS A 110 19.69 -0.61 36.77
N GLY A 111 19.09 -1.36 37.70
CA GLY A 111 19.76 -2.04 38.83
C GLY A 111 19.51 -3.56 38.83
N LYS A 112 20.57 -4.36 39.01
CA LYS A 112 20.70 -5.83 38.79
C LYS A 112 19.66 -6.76 39.49
N SER A 113 19.22 -7.83 38.79
CA SER A 113 18.95 -9.20 39.34
C SER A 113 18.63 -10.22 38.22
N SER A 114 18.99 -11.51 38.39
CA SER A 114 18.79 -12.60 37.43
C SER A 114 17.31 -12.96 37.18
N ASN A 115 16.43 -12.78 38.17
CA ASN A 115 14.97 -12.92 38.02
C ASN A 115 14.35 -11.84 37.09
N GLY A 116 15.07 -10.73 36.89
CA GLY A 116 14.68 -9.70 35.93
C GLY A 116 14.81 -10.17 34.47
N VAL A 117 15.76 -11.04 34.16
CA VAL A 117 16.01 -11.42 32.76
C VAL A 117 14.85 -12.27 32.21
N ILE A 118 14.29 -13.18 33.03
CA ILE A 118 13.18 -14.05 32.64
C ILE A 118 11.89 -13.24 32.41
N THR A 119 11.60 -12.29 33.30
CA THR A 119 10.42 -11.42 33.19
C THR A 119 10.49 -10.42 32.03
N GLU A 120 11.69 -9.98 31.64
CA GLU A 120 11.86 -9.13 30.45
C GLU A 120 11.66 -9.93 29.16
N ARG A 121 12.17 -11.15 29.07
CA ARG A 121 11.98 -12.02 27.89
C ARG A 121 10.49 -12.30 27.66
N ALA A 122 9.76 -12.70 28.70
CA ALA A 122 8.32 -12.92 28.60
C ALA A 122 7.57 -11.63 28.17
N ALA A 123 7.91 -10.47 28.73
CA ALA A 123 7.31 -9.20 28.33
C ALA A 123 7.65 -8.81 26.87
N GLN A 124 8.87 -9.12 26.42
CA GLN A 124 9.32 -8.90 25.05
C GLN A 124 8.57 -9.80 24.06
N GLU A 125 8.33 -11.07 24.41
CA GLU A 125 7.55 -12.01 23.61
C GLU A 125 6.10 -11.53 23.47
N ILE A 126 5.46 -11.11 24.58
CA ILE A 126 4.10 -10.56 24.57
C ILE A 126 4.02 -9.30 23.71
N ALA A 127 4.96 -8.36 23.86
CA ALA A 127 4.98 -7.14 23.06
C ALA A 127 5.19 -7.44 21.56
N THR A 128 6.12 -8.35 21.24
CA THR A 128 6.38 -8.79 19.86
C THR A 128 5.12 -9.43 19.25
N ALA A 129 4.46 -10.33 19.99
CA ALA A 129 3.24 -10.98 19.54
C ALA A 129 2.10 -9.98 19.32
N ALA A 130 1.94 -9.00 20.22
CA ALA A 130 0.94 -7.95 20.10
C ALA A 130 1.18 -7.05 18.89
N VAL A 131 2.43 -6.67 18.60
CA VAL A 131 2.80 -5.89 17.41
C VAL A 131 2.56 -6.68 16.12
N LYS A 132 2.96 -7.96 16.09
CA LYS A 132 2.68 -8.85 14.95
C LYS A 132 1.18 -8.96 14.70
N HIS A 133 0.39 -9.13 15.76
CA HIS A 133 -1.06 -9.16 15.69
C HIS A 133 -1.65 -7.84 15.19
N SER A 134 -1.18 -6.67 15.67
CA SER A 134 -1.66 -5.38 15.19
C SER A 134 -1.38 -5.16 13.70
N ILE A 135 -0.19 -5.53 13.23
CA ILE A 135 0.15 -5.42 11.80
C ILE A 135 -0.79 -6.29 10.96
N LYS A 136 -1.04 -7.53 11.38
CA LYS A 136 -1.98 -8.42 10.70
C LYS A 136 -3.38 -7.81 10.62
N MET A 137 -3.88 -7.27 11.73
CA MET A 137 -5.21 -6.65 11.76
C MET A 137 -5.29 -5.37 10.91
N CYS A 138 -4.25 -4.54 10.91
CA CYS A 138 -4.18 -3.37 10.03
C CYS A 138 -4.16 -3.76 8.54
N ASN A 139 -3.46 -4.83 8.16
CA ASN A 139 -3.48 -5.33 6.78
C ASN A 139 -4.86 -5.86 6.38
N ILE A 140 -5.57 -6.53 7.29
CA ILE A 140 -6.96 -6.96 7.07
C ILE A 140 -7.86 -5.75 6.86
N ALA A 141 -7.80 -4.76 7.75
CA ALA A 141 -8.59 -3.53 7.65
C ALA A 141 -8.29 -2.75 6.36
N ALA A 142 -7.01 -2.62 6.00
CA ALA A 142 -6.58 -2.01 4.75
C ALA A 142 -7.18 -2.74 3.54
N THR A 143 -7.14 -4.08 3.54
CA THR A 143 -7.72 -4.89 2.46
C THR A 143 -9.23 -4.70 2.36
N LYS A 144 -9.95 -4.68 3.50
CA LYS A 144 -11.40 -4.38 3.54
C LYS A 144 -11.70 -3.00 2.91
N ALA A 145 -10.91 -1.98 3.27
CA ALA A 145 -11.08 -0.62 2.74
C ALA A 145 -10.85 -0.56 1.22
N ILE A 146 -9.73 -1.12 0.74
CA ILE A 146 -9.37 -1.19 -0.69
C ILE A 146 -10.45 -1.96 -1.48
N ARG A 147 -10.98 -3.05 -0.91
CA ARG A 147 -12.06 -3.84 -1.53
C ARG A 147 -13.36 -3.07 -1.64
N GLY A 148 -13.65 -2.18 -0.68
CA GLY A 148 -14.84 -1.33 -0.65
C GLY A 148 -14.78 -0.11 -1.57
N ALA A 149 -13.61 0.25 -2.09
CA ALA A 149 -13.42 1.35 -3.02
C ALA A 149 -13.89 1.03 -4.44
N ASP A 150 -14.12 2.04 -5.27
CA ASP A 150 -14.15 1.91 -6.72
C ASP A 150 -12.77 2.23 -7.32
N VAL A 151 -12.10 3.23 -6.76
CA VAL A 151 -10.79 3.73 -7.20
C VAL A 151 -9.82 3.85 -6.03
N ILE A 152 -8.60 3.37 -6.24
CA ILE A 152 -7.47 3.54 -5.33
C ILE A 152 -6.58 4.63 -5.91
N VAL A 153 -6.30 5.65 -5.12
CA VAL A 153 -5.53 6.82 -5.56
C VAL A 153 -4.24 6.93 -4.75
N SER A 154 -3.10 7.07 -5.41
CA SER A 154 -1.80 7.22 -4.75
C SER A 154 -0.89 8.17 -5.52
N THR A 155 0.28 8.50 -4.97
CA THR A 155 1.40 8.93 -5.82
C THR A 155 1.99 7.71 -6.50
N SER A 156 2.83 7.90 -7.53
CA SER A 156 3.43 6.76 -8.24
C SER A 156 4.29 5.92 -7.30
N ILE A 157 5.02 6.56 -6.39
CA ILE A 157 5.76 5.87 -5.32
C ILE A 157 4.80 5.23 -4.31
N GLY A 158 3.73 5.93 -3.93
CA GLY A 158 2.72 5.42 -3.01
C GLY A 158 1.97 4.18 -3.53
N ALA A 159 1.99 3.92 -4.83
CA ALA A 159 1.42 2.70 -5.39
C ALA A 159 2.17 1.44 -4.92
N ALA A 160 3.43 1.56 -4.49
CA ALA A 160 4.18 0.47 -3.86
C ALA A 160 3.91 0.33 -2.35
N ASP A 161 2.84 0.93 -1.82
CA ASP A 161 2.48 0.77 -0.40
C ASP A 161 2.31 -0.72 -0.06
N PRO A 162 2.98 -1.23 0.99
CA PRO A 162 2.93 -2.64 1.36
C PRO A 162 1.54 -3.21 1.55
N ARG A 163 0.58 -2.39 1.99
CA ARG A 163 -0.80 -2.82 2.26
C ARG A 163 -1.57 -2.98 0.95
N LEU A 164 -1.34 -2.12 -0.04
CA LEU A 164 -1.89 -2.28 -1.38
C LEU A 164 -1.31 -3.52 -2.06
N MET A 165 0.01 -3.68 -2.03
CA MET A 165 0.70 -4.84 -2.58
C MET A 165 0.16 -6.15 -1.96
N ALA A 166 0.04 -6.19 -0.63
CA ALA A 166 -0.53 -7.35 0.08
C ALA A 166 -1.99 -7.61 -0.30
N ALA A 167 -2.83 -6.58 -0.42
CA ALA A 167 -4.21 -6.71 -0.87
C ALA A 167 -4.34 -7.26 -2.30
N CYS A 168 -3.36 -6.97 -3.16
CA CYS A 168 -3.22 -7.52 -4.50
C CYS A 168 -2.56 -8.92 -4.54
N GLY A 169 -2.28 -9.54 -3.39
CA GLY A 169 -1.66 -10.86 -3.32
C GLY A 169 -0.19 -10.86 -3.76
N LEU A 170 0.46 -9.69 -3.78
CA LEU A 170 1.85 -9.54 -4.16
C LEU A 170 2.72 -9.63 -2.90
N ASN A 171 3.76 -10.47 -2.96
CA ASN A 171 4.66 -10.72 -1.84
C ASN A 171 5.37 -9.43 -1.41
N VAL A 172 4.87 -8.84 -0.33
CA VAL A 172 5.70 -8.11 0.60
C VAL A 172 6.00 -9.12 1.70
N ASP A 173 7.27 -9.50 1.84
CA ASP A 173 7.75 -10.46 2.85
C ASP A 173 7.51 -9.95 4.30
N LEU A 174 6.26 -9.82 4.74
CA LEU A 174 5.95 -9.53 6.13
C LEU A 174 6.09 -10.79 7.00
N ASP A 175 5.76 -11.95 6.45
CA ASP A 175 5.80 -13.21 7.20
C ASP A 175 7.25 -13.72 7.38
N GLN A 176 8.16 -13.48 6.42
CA GLN A 176 9.57 -13.90 6.55
C GLN A 176 10.40 -13.00 7.49
N ILE A 177 10.04 -11.72 7.68
CA ILE A 177 10.65 -10.87 8.71
C ILE A 177 10.27 -11.36 10.12
N ILE A 178 9.14 -12.04 10.22
CA ILE A 178 8.51 -12.43 11.48
C ILE A 178 8.95 -13.84 11.96
N GLU A 179 9.26 -14.75 11.04
CA GLU A 179 9.68 -16.13 11.32
C GLU A 179 11.21 -16.35 11.24
N GLY A 180 11.98 -15.34 10.84
CA GLY A 180 13.41 -15.46 10.52
C GLY A 180 14.40 -15.65 11.67
N ASP A 181 13.98 -15.59 12.95
CA ASP A 181 14.93 -15.55 14.08
C ASP A 181 15.09 -16.85 14.89
N GLU A 182 14.32 -17.92 14.62
CA GLU A 182 14.42 -19.15 15.41
C GLU A 182 14.88 -20.41 14.67
N HIS A 183 15.00 -20.41 13.33
CA HIS A 183 15.34 -21.65 12.59
C HIS A 183 16.56 -21.61 11.66
N ASN A 184 17.34 -20.52 11.62
CA ASN A 184 18.49 -20.43 10.70
C ASN A 184 19.87 -20.27 11.38
N LYS A 185 20.11 -21.03 12.46
CA LYS A 185 21.47 -21.33 12.95
C LYS A 185 21.84 -22.76 12.61
N GLY A 186 21.99 -23.08 11.32
CA GLY A 186 22.30 -24.47 10.99
C GLY A 186 22.51 -24.86 9.53
N ASN A 187 22.88 -23.97 8.60
CA ASN A 187 23.58 -24.39 7.37
C ASN A 187 24.05 -23.21 6.53
N ARG A 188 25.10 -22.51 6.99
CA ARG A 188 25.95 -21.72 6.10
C ARG A 188 27.10 -22.60 5.63
N ARG A 189 26.91 -23.31 4.52
CA ARG A 189 28.00 -23.79 3.64
C ARG A 189 27.43 -24.37 2.35
N LYS A 190 27.80 -23.73 1.25
CA LYS A 190 27.78 -24.19 -0.15
C LYS A 190 26.40 -24.29 -0.83
N THR A 191 26.01 -23.20 -1.49
CA THR A 191 25.55 -23.18 -2.89
C THR A 191 25.46 -21.73 -3.35
N ASP A 192 26.61 -21.10 -3.55
CA ASP A 192 26.72 -19.95 -4.46
C ASP A 192 26.89 -20.50 -5.89
N GLN A 193 26.23 -19.86 -6.84
CA GLN A 193 26.24 -20.12 -8.30
C GLN A 193 25.25 -21.18 -8.82
N LYS A 194 24.01 -20.74 -9.10
CA LYS A 194 23.28 -20.90 -10.39
C LYS A 194 21.79 -20.66 -10.18
N GLN A 195 21.29 -19.52 -10.68
CA GLN A 195 20.05 -19.35 -11.46
C GLN A 195 19.59 -17.89 -11.40
N VAL A 196 20.17 -17.09 -12.30
CA VAL A 196 19.55 -15.86 -12.79
C VAL A 196 18.74 -16.26 -14.02
N ALA A 197 17.50 -16.73 -13.81
CA ALA A 197 16.48 -16.89 -14.86
C ALA A 197 15.13 -17.31 -14.24
N ASN A 198 14.08 -16.52 -14.47
CA ASN A 198 12.66 -16.85 -14.27
C ASN A 198 12.23 -17.31 -12.85
N SER A 199 12.16 -16.39 -11.88
CA SER A 199 11.24 -16.55 -10.75
C SER A 199 9.96 -15.76 -11.05
N LYS A 200 8.92 -16.43 -11.56
CA LYS A 200 7.55 -15.95 -11.32
C LYS A 200 7.39 -15.92 -9.81
N THR A 201 7.33 -14.72 -9.24
CA THR A 201 6.95 -14.53 -7.83
C THR A 201 5.68 -15.33 -7.58
N PRO A 202 5.62 -16.17 -6.54
CA PRO A 202 4.40 -16.92 -6.25
C PRO A 202 3.33 -15.90 -5.84
N GLU A 203 2.39 -15.60 -6.75
CA GLU A 203 1.21 -14.79 -6.45
C GLU A 203 0.45 -15.48 -5.32
N ARG A 204 0.23 -14.77 -4.20
CA ARG A 204 -0.75 -15.24 -3.22
C ARG A 204 -2.10 -15.19 -3.90
N THR A 205 -2.79 -16.33 -3.92
CA THR A 205 -4.17 -16.41 -4.41
C THR A 205 -5.15 -15.64 -3.51
N HIS A 206 -4.76 -15.32 -2.27
CA HIS A 206 -5.59 -14.69 -1.26
C HIS A 206 -4.93 -13.44 -0.66
N ALA A 207 -5.75 -12.44 -0.38
CA ALA A 207 -5.38 -11.23 0.33
C ALA A 207 -5.39 -11.45 1.87
N PRO A 208 -4.88 -10.50 2.68
CA PRO A 208 -4.82 -10.63 4.14
C PRO A 208 -6.16 -10.94 4.84
N ASP A 209 -7.28 -10.52 4.25
CA ASP A 209 -8.63 -10.80 4.71
C ASP A 209 -9.12 -12.24 4.44
N GLY A 210 -8.27 -13.08 3.82
CA GLY A 210 -8.60 -14.46 3.44
C GLY A 210 -9.48 -14.58 2.21
N LEU A 211 -9.82 -13.47 1.55
CA LEU A 211 -10.60 -13.44 0.31
C LEU A 211 -9.67 -13.43 -0.92
N PRO A 212 -10.20 -13.69 -2.12
CA PRO A 212 -9.39 -13.60 -3.34
C PRO A 212 -8.71 -12.23 -3.47
N ALA A 213 -7.47 -12.26 -3.98
CA ALA A 213 -6.66 -11.07 -4.20
C ALA A 213 -7.40 -10.01 -5.04
N ILE A 214 -7.14 -8.74 -4.73
CA ILE A 214 -7.67 -7.60 -5.48
C ILE A 214 -6.91 -7.51 -6.81
N SER A 215 -7.64 -7.29 -7.90
CA SER A 215 -7.07 -7.12 -9.23
C SER A 215 -7.14 -5.65 -9.66
N LEU A 216 -6.09 -5.17 -10.33
CA LEU A 216 -5.99 -3.78 -10.82
C LEU A 216 -5.88 -3.75 -12.35
N PRO A 217 -6.92 -4.15 -13.10
CA PRO A 217 -6.83 -4.28 -14.55
C PRO A 217 -6.69 -2.94 -15.29
N PHE A 218 -7.01 -1.82 -14.64
CA PHE A 218 -6.92 -0.50 -15.25
C PHE A 218 -6.10 0.43 -14.36
N VAL A 219 -5.00 0.93 -14.93
CA VAL A 219 -4.06 1.81 -14.25
C VAL A 219 -3.98 3.14 -15.02
N ILE A 220 -4.16 4.25 -14.30
CA ILE A 220 -4.07 5.62 -14.82
C ILE A 220 -2.93 6.33 -14.10
N VAL A 221 -2.07 7.04 -14.85
CA VAL A 221 -1.04 7.90 -14.28
C VAL A 221 -1.18 9.29 -14.88
N ASP A 222 -1.54 10.27 -14.07
CA ASP A 222 -1.50 11.69 -14.40
C ASP A 222 -0.12 12.28 -14.11
N GLU A 223 0.18 13.44 -14.68
CA GLU A 223 1.49 14.10 -14.58
C GLU A 223 2.66 13.21 -15.04
N ALA A 224 2.43 12.29 -15.99
CA ALA A 224 3.40 11.27 -16.37
C ALA A 224 4.73 11.84 -16.92
N CYS A 225 4.70 13.05 -17.50
CA CYS A 225 5.89 13.74 -18.01
C CYS A 225 6.75 14.40 -16.91
N GLN A 226 6.22 14.52 -15.68
CA GLN A 226 6.94 15.12 -14.55
C GLN A 226 7.68 14.08 -13.69
N SER A 227 7.53 12.80 -14.01
CA SER A 227 8.20 11.68 -13.34
C SER A 227 9.31 11.10 -14.21
N VAL A 228 10.36 10.57 -13.58
CA VAL A 228 11.33 9.71 -14.28
C VAL A 228 10.65 8.39 -14.69
N GLU A 229 11.13 7.76 -15.77
CA GLU A 229 10.55 6.52 -16.31
C GLU A 229 10.35 5.43 -15.24
N PRO A 230 11.33 5.10 -14.37
CA PRO A 230 11.11 4.11 -13.33
C PRO A 230 9.98 4.47 -12.38
N GLY A 231 9.83 5.77 -12.06
CA GLY A 231 8.77 6.29 -11.20
C GLY A 231 7.39 6.11 -11.83
N THR A 232 7.25 6.38 -13.12
CA THR A 232 5.98 6.23 -13.86
C THR A 232 5.53 4.77 -13.94
N LEU A 233 6.46 3.81 -13.85
CA LEU A 233 6.16 2.37 -13.91
C LEU A 233 5.84 1.73 -12.56
N ILE A 234 6.10 2.39 -11.41
CA ILE A 234 5.81 1.83 -10.08
C ILE A 234 4.35 1.37 -9.93
N PRO A 235 3.32 2.11 -10.41
CA PRO A 235 1.93 1.64 -10.33
C PRO A 235 1.67 0.27 -10.98
N LEU A 236 2.45 -0.12 -12.00
CA LEU A 236 2.34 -1.44 -12.61
C LEU A 236 2.82 -2.56 -11.69
N THR A 237 3.73 -2.26 -10.76
CA THR A 237 4.21 -3.25 -9.79
C THR A 237 3.12 -3.72 -8.84
N ALA A 238 2.15 -2.85 -8.51
CA ALA A 238 0.99 -3.20 -7.71
C ALA A 238 -0.09 -3.94 -8.51
N SER A 239 -0.05 -3.83 -9.83
CA SER A 239 -1.05 -4.41 -10.71
C SER A 239 -0.67 -5.82 -11.15
N ASN A 240 -1.26 -6.83 -10.49
CA ASN A 240 -1.18 -8.24 -10.87
C ASN A 240 -1.96 -8.62 -12.16
N SER A 241 -2.66 -7.68 -12.80
CA SER A 241 -3.63 -8.00 -13.87
C SER A 241 -3.85 -6.90 -14.89
N CYS A 242 -2.85 -6.02 -15.08
CA CYS A 242 -2.98 -4.83 -15.93
C CYS A 242 -3.44 -5.20 -17.36
N ARG A 243 -4.57 -4.65 -17.78
CA ARG A 243 -5.12 -4.77 -19.14
C ARG A 243 -4.99 -3.45 -19.89
N SER A 244 -5.14 -2.34 -19.19
CA SER A 244 -4.97 -0.99 -19.75
C SER A 244 -4.13 -0.12 -18.84
N PHE A 245 -3.17 0.56 -19.45
CA PHE A 245 -2.31 1.53 -18.81
C PHE A 245 -2.42 2.85 -19.57
N VAL A 246 -2.94 3.88 -18.90
CA VAL A 246 -3.19 5.20 -19.48
C VAL A 246 -2.27 6.22 -18.82
N LEU A 247 -1.45 6.87 -19.64
CA LEU A 247 -0.54 7.93 -19.20
C LEU A 247 -1.05 9.27 -19.70
N LEU A 248 -1.24 10.23 -18.80
CA LEU A 248 -1.60 11.60 -19.12
C LEU A 248 -0.45 12.52 -18.77
N GLY A 249 -0.13 13.46 -19.66
CA GLY A 249 0.97 14.37 -19.43
C GLY A 249 1.07 15.49 -20.45
N ASP A 250 2.03 16.36 -20.22
CA ASP A 250 2.39 17.43 -21.13
C ASP A 250 3.92 17.42 -21.33
N PRO A 251 4.41 16.98 -22.50
CA PRO A 251 5.85 16.94 -22.77
C PRO A 251 6.47 18.33 -22.93
N CYS A 252 5.65 19.38 -23.04
CA CYS A 252 6.11 20.77 -23.14
C CYS A 252 6.23 21.47 -21.77
N GLN A 253 5.87 20.80 -20.67
CA GLN A 253 6.04 21.32 -19.31
C GLN A 253 7.40 20.90 -18.70
N LEU A 254 7.64 21.35 -17.47
CA LEU A 254 8.87 21.04 -16.74
C LEU A 254 9.09 19.53 -16.66
N PRO A 255 10.28 19.03 -17.07
CA PRO A 255 10.61 17.62 -16.92
C PRO A 255 10.87 17.27 -15.45
N ALA A 256 10.95 15.97 -15.17
CA ALA A 256 11.39 15.48 -13.86
C ALA A 256 12.76 16.08 -13.48
N THR A 257 12.86 16.61 -12.27
CA THR A 257 14.14 17.12 -11.74
C THR A 257 15.01 15.95 -11.30
N VAL A 258 16.12 15.71 -12.00
CA VAL A 258 17.14 14.71 -11.64
C VAL A 258 18.38 15.45 -11.13
N LYS A 259 18.89 15.06 -9.96
CA LYS A 259 20.14 15.60 -9.38
C LYS A 259 21.30 14.66 -9.64
#